data_AF-A0A840YKQ6-F1
#
_entry.id   AF-A0A840YKQ6-F1
#
_cell.length_a   1.000
_cell.length_b   1.000
_cell.length_c   1.000
_cell.angle_alpha   90.00
_cell.angle_beta   90.00
_cell.angle_gamma   90.00
#
_symmetry.space_group_name_H-M   'P 1'
#
loop_
_entity.id
_entity.type
_entity.pdbx_description
1 polymer ?
#
loop_
_entity_poly.entity_id
_entity_poly.type
_entity_poly.pdbx_seq_one_letter_code
_entity_poly.pdbx_strand_id
1 'polypeptide(L)'
;MSASATRAVIWPAAGLAVWGAHFGAIYAVHAHACERDMAGRELLGLPWVPALVVGATLLALVVLAVLILLARPGGAVTDGGEAEPRFTLWFGAAACVVAGFAILFQATPALVLPACY
;
A
#
# COMPACT_ATOMS: atom_id res chain seq x y z
N MET A 1 -12.30 7.27 23.19
CA MET A 1 -12.94 6.82 21.94
C MET A 1 -13.48 5.42 22.15
N SER A 2 -14.76 5.16 21.85
CA SER A 2 -15.29 3.80 21.83
C SER A 2 -14.51 2.97 20.82
N ALA A 3 -14.20 1.71 21.13
CA ALA A 3 -13.48 0.80 20.23
C ALA A 3 -14.14 0.67 18.83
N SER A 4 -15.45 0.94 18.75
CA SER A 4 -16.22 1.01 17.51
C SER A 4 -15.77 2.16 16.59
N ALA A 5 -15.63 3.38 17.13
CA ALA A 5 -15.28 4.57 16.34
C ALA A 5 -13.85 4.49 15.79
N THR A 6 -12.91 3.96 16.59
CA THR A 6 -11.52 3.77 16.16
C THR A 6 -11.42 2.81 14.97
N ARG A 7 -12.20 1.71 14.99
CA ARG A 7 -12.24 0.72 13.90
C ARG A 7 -12.88 1.28 12.64
N ALA A 8 -13.90 2.14 12.79
CA ALA A 8 -14.55 2.84 11.69
C ALA A 8 -13.63 3.79 10.90
N VAL A 9 -12.59 4.32 11.55
CA VAL A 9 -11.61 5.22 10.91
C VAL A 9 -10.39 4.47 10.39
N ILE A 10 -9.83 3.56 11.19
CA ILE A 10 -8.59 2.85 10.83
C ILE A 10 -8.79 1.96 9.60
N TRP A 11 -9.93 1.29 9.49
CA TRP A 11 -10.13 0.31 8.43
C TRP A 11 -10.19 0.93 7.03
N PRO A 12 -10.97 2.01 6.79
CA PRO A 12 -10.91 2.78 5.55
C PRO A 12 -9.53 3.33 5.22
N ALA A 13 -8.79 3.77 6.23
CA ALA A 13 -7.49 4.41 6.03
C ALA A 13 -6.34 3.42 5.77
N ALA A 14 -6.52 2.13 6.11
CA ALA A 14 -5.45 1.14 6.05
C ALA A 14 -4.86 0.97 4.64
N GLY A 15 -5.70 0.87 3.61
CA GLY A 15 -5.23 0.77 2.22
C GLY A 15 -4.41 1.99 1.79
N LEU A 16 -4.89 3.19 2.13
CA LEU A 16 -4.19 4.44 1.84
C LEU A 16 -2.87 4.57 2.61
N ALA A 17 -2.82 4.10 3.85
CA ALA A 17 -1.59 4.07 4.63
C ALA A 17 -0.54 3.13 4.02
N VAL A 18 -0.96 1.97 3.51
CA VAL A 18 -0.06 1.04 2.78
C VAL A 18 0.48 1.69 1.52
N TRP A 19 -0.38 2.36 0.74
CA TRP A 19 0.07 3.13 -0.42
C TRP A 19 1.04 4.25 -0.03
N GLY A 20 0.74 5.05 0.99
CA GLY A 20 1.61 6.13 1.45
C GLY A 20 2.98 5.62 1.94
N ALA A 21 3.00 4.49 2.65
CA ALA A 21 4.24 3.85 3.09
C ALA A 21 5.07 3.33 1.90
N HIS A 22 4.42 2.68 0.93
CA HIS A 22 5.07 2.23 -0.31
C HIS A 22 5.63 3.41 -1.10
N PHE A 23 4.86 4.50 -1.24
CA PHE A 23 5.28 5.73 -1.90
C PHE A 23 6.56 6.28 -1.24
N GLY A 24 6.52 6.44 0.09
CA GLY A 24 7.65 6.94 0.86
C GLY A 24 8.89 6.05 0.74
N ALA A 25 8.70 4.73 0.73
CA ALA A 25 9.80 3.77 0.59
C ALA A 25 10.50 3.89 -0.78
N ILE A 26 9.73 3.96 -1.89
CA ILE A 26 10.30 4.15 -3.23
C ILE A 26 11.10 5.46 -3.28
N TYR A 27 10.53 6.55 -2.74
CA TYR A 27 11.18 7.86 -2.75
C TYR A 27 12.47 7.86 -1.94
N ALA A 28 12.46 7.23 -0.76
CA ALA A 28 13.64 7.10 0.08
C ALA A 28 14.76 6.28 -0.60
N VAL A 29 14.41 5.20 -1.30
CA VAL A 29 15.38 4.40 -2.06
C VAL A 29 16.02 5.22 -3.17
N HIS A 30 15.23 5.97 -3.95
CA HIS A 30 15.75 6.80 -5.04
C HIS A 30 16.61 7.95 -4.50
N ALA A 31 16.14 8.67 -3.49
CA ALA A 31 16.90 9.74 -2.84
C ALA A 31 18.24 9.21 -2.33
N HIS A 32 18.24 8.07 -1.63
CA HIS A 32 19.47 7.45 -1.14
C HIS A 32 20.40 7.03 -2.28
N ALA A 33 19.86 6.47 -3.36
CA ALA A 33 20.64 6.06 -4.52
C ALA A 33 21.36 7.22 -5.18
N CYS A 34 20.68 8.36 -5.33
CA CYS A 34 21.24 9.54 -5.97
C CYS A 34 22.21 10.31 -5.06
N GLU A 35 21.87 10.48 -3.77
CA GLU A 35 22.76 11.17 -2.82
C GLU A 35 24.08 10.44 -2.58
N ARG A 36 24.10 9.11 -2.76
CA ARG A 36 25.28 8.28 -2.49
C ARG A 36 26.01 7.81 -3.74
N ASP A 37 25.59 8.29 -4.92
CA ASP A 37 26.12 7.86 -6.22
C ASP A 37 26.12 6.31 -6.34
N MET A 38 25.01 5.70 -5.90
CA MET A 38 24.83 4.25 -5.89
C MET A 38 23.83 3.76 -6.94
N ALA A 39 23.24 4.66 -7.73
CA ALA A 39 22.18 4.31 -8.69
C ALA A 39 22.55 3.17 -9.65
N GLY A 40 23.81 3.11 -10.10
CA GLY A 40 24.31 2.08 -11.01
C GLY A 40 24.90 0.84 -10.34
N ARG A 41 24.82 0.70 -9.01
CA ARG A 41 25.38 -0.46 -8.31
C ARG A 41 24.48 -1.69 -8.44
N GLU A 42 25.04 -2.84 -8.08
CA GLU A 42 24.32 -4.10 -8.04
C GLU A 42 24.28 -4.65 -6.62
N LEU A 43 23.21 -5.37 -6.31
CA LEU A 43 23.04 -6.16 -5.10
C LEU A 43 22.77 -7.60 -5.53
N LEU A 44 23.65 -8.53 -5.18
CA LEU A 44 23.57 -9.95 -5.58
C LEU A 44 23.51 -10.15 -7.12
N GLY A 45 24.19 -9.28 -7.88
CA GLY A 45 24.21 -9.32 -9.36
C GLY A 45 22.95 -8.79 -10.03
N LEU A 46 22.07 -8.12 -9.27
CA LEU A 46 20.87 -7.45 -9.78
C LEU A 46 20.95 -5.95 -9.53
N PRO A 47 20.38 -5.11 -10.41
CA PRO A 47 20.28 -3.68 -10.15
C PRO A 47 19.46 -3.44 -8.87
N TRP A 48 20.09 -2.88 -7.84
CA TRP A 48 19.53 -2.91 -6.48
C TRP A 48 18.30 -2.01 -6.32
N VAL A 49 18.26 -0.85 -7.01
CA VAL A 49 17.12 0.07 -6.97
C VAL A 49 15.84 -0.60 -7.47
N PRO A 50 15.77 -1.11 -8.72
CA PRO A 50 14.56 -1.80 -9.19
C PRO A 50 14.28 -3.08 -8.40
N ALA A 51 15.30 -3.80 -7.90
CA ALA A 51 15.08 -4.95 -7.03
C ALA A 51 14.34 -4.57 -5.73
N LEU A 52 14.72 -3.47 -5.07
CA LEU A 52 14.02 -2.97 -3.89
C LEU A 52 12.62 -2.44 -4.23
N VAL A 53 12.45 -1.75 -5.36
CA VAL A 53 11.13 -1.27 -5.81
C VAL A 53 10.18 -2.46 -6.04
N VAL A 54 10.63 -3.51 -6.73
CA VAL A 54 9.86 -4.74 -6.92
C VAL A 54 9.54 -5.39 -5.57
N GLY A 55 10.52 -5.55 -4.68
CA GLY A 55 10.32 -6.12 -3.36
C GLY A 55 9.29 -5.36 -2.52
N ALA A 56 9.41 -4.04 -2.45
CA ALA A 56 8.47 -3.18 -1.75
C ALA A 56 7.05 -3.23 -2.36
N THR A 57 6.96 -3.29 -3.69
CA THR A 57 5.68 -3.38 -4.41
C THR A 57 5.00 -4.71 -4.11
N LEU A 58 5.71 -5.83 -4.22
CA LEU A 58 5.16 -7.15 -3.90
C LEU A 58 4.70 -7.23 -2.45
N LEU A 59 5.52 -6.72 -1.51
CA LEU A 59 5.15 -6.68 -0.10
C LEU A 59 3.86 -5.87 0.13
N ALA A 60 3.76 -4.68 -0.47
CA ALA A 60 2.59 -3.84 -0.31
C ALA A 60 1.32 -4.48 -0.90
N LEU A 61 1.42 -5.13 -2.07
CA LEU A 61 0.31 -5.88 -2.68
C LEU A 61 -0.13 -7.07 -1.82
N VAL A 62 0.81 -7.80 -1.22
CA VAL A 62 0.49 -8.89 -0.28
C VAL A 62 -0.24 -8.35 0.94
N VAL A 63 0.21 -7.23 1.50
CA VAL A 63 -0.46 -6.59 2.65
C VAL A 63 -1.89 -6.18 2.27
N LEU A 64 -2.10 -5.55 1.12
CA LEU A 64 -3.43 -5.18 0.63
C LEU A 64 -4.33 -6.41 0.42
N ALA A 65 -3.78 -7.49 -0.15
CA ALA A 65 -4.51 -8.74 -0.33
C ALA A 65 -4.96 -9.33 1.02
N VAL A 66 -4.06 -9.34 2.01
CA VAL A 66 -4.39 -9.76 3.38
C VAL A 66 -5.49 -8.88 3.98
N LEU A 67 -5.42 -7.56 3.84
CA LEU A 67 -6.45 -6.64 4.34
C LEU A 67 -7.81 -6.91 3.69
N ILE A 68 -7.85 -7.15 2.37
CA ILE A 68 -9.08 -7.51 1.67
C ILE A 68 -9.65 -8.85 2.17
N LEU A 69 -8.81 -9.86 2.40
CA LEU A 69 -9.24 -11.16 2.93
C LEU A 69 -9.77 -11.07 4.37
N LEU A 70 -9.23 -10.14 5.16
CA LEU A 70 -9.70 -9.83 6.51
C LEU A 70 -11.00 -9.00 6.51
N ALA A 71 -11.35 -8.34 5.39
CA ALA A 71 -12.56 -7.54 5.23
C ALA A 71 -13.86 -8.36 5.09
N ARG A 72 -13.90 -9.61 5.59
CA ARG A 72 -15.06 -10.49 5.43
C ARG A 72 -16.22 -10.04 6.32
N PRO A 73 -17.39 -9.72 5.74
CA PRO A 73 -18.57 -9.38 6.54
C PRO A 73 -19.06 -10.63 7.27
N GLY A 74 -19.11 -10.57 8.60
CA GLY A 74 -19.77 -11.56 9.45
C GLY A 74 -20.97 -10.94 10.17
N GLY A 75 -21.98 -11.76 10.51
CA GLY A 75 -23.14 -11.34 11.30
C GLY A 75 -24.44 -11.15 10.51
N ALA A 76 -25.56 -11.10 11.25
CA ALA A 76 -26.90 -10.86 10.72
C ALA A 76 -27.05 -9.40 10.26
N VAL A 77 -27.82 -9.16 9.19
CA VAL A 77 -28.22 -7.81 8.78
C VAL A 77 -29.18 -7.27 9.83
N THR A 78 -28.85 -6.14 10.46
CA THR A 78 -29.76 -5.44 11.37
C THR A 78 -30.14 -4.10 10.74
N ASP A 79 -31.42 -3.76 10.70
CA ASP A 79 -31.96 -2.56 10.04
C ASP A 79 -31.65 -1.21 10.76
N GLY A 80 -30.50 -1.10 11.44
CA GLY A 80 -30.13 0.07 12.26
C GLY A 80 -29.15 1.00 11.55
N GLY A 81 -29.55 2.25 11.29
CA GLY A 81 -28.77 3.28 10.57
C GLY A 81 -27.54 3.88 11.27
N GLU A 82 -26.95 3.24 12.27
CA GLU A 82 -25.60 3.62 12.74
C GLU A 82 -24.56 3.01 11.80
N ALA A 83 -23.48 3.75 11.48
CA ALA A 83 -22.43 3.39 10.51
C ALA A 83 -22.26 1.87 10.35
N GLU A 84 -22.98 1.32 9.36
CA GLU A 84 -23.16 -0.12 9.25
C GLU A 84 -21.77 -0.75 9.18
N PRO A 85 -21.39 -1.65 10.10
CA PRO A 85 -20.04 -2.23 10.13
C PRO A 85 -19.61 -2.83 8.79
N ARG A 86 -20.59 -3.29 7.99
CA ARG A 86 -20.42 -3.80 6.63
C ARG A 86 -20.02 -2.72 5.64
N PHE A 87 -20.56 -1.49 5.74
CA PHE A 87 -20.16 -0.37 4.90
C PHE A 87 -18.69 -0.01 5.14
N THR A 88 -18.27 0.11 6.41
CA THR A 88 -16.86 0.37 6.73
C THR A 88 -15.95 -0.71 6.15
N LEU A 89 -16.31 -1.99 6.32
CA LEU A 89 -15.52 -3.10 5.79
C LEU A 89 -15.40 -3.06 4.26
N TRP A 90 -16.53 -2.83 3.57
CA TRP A 90 -16.58 -2.77 2.12
C TRP A 90 -15.82 -1.56 1.57
N PHE A 91 -16.01 -0.39 2.19
CA PHE A 91 -15.30 0.83 1.83
C PHE A 91 -13.79 0.69 2.06
N GLY A 92 -13.36 0.05 3.15
CA GLY A 92 -11.95 -0.27 3.39
C GLY A 92 -11.37 -1.23 2.36
N ALA A 93 -12.13 -2.26 1.95
CA ALA A 93 -11.71 -3.14 0.86
C ALA A 93 -11.60 -2.40 -0.48
N ALA A 94 -12.55 -1.53 -0.80
CA ALA A 94 -12.50 -0.67 -1.98
C ALA A 94 -11.28 0.27 -1.95
N ALA A 95 -10.99 0.87 -0.79
CA ALA A 95 -9.80 1.69 -0.60
C ALA A 95 -8.50 0.89 -0.82
N CYS A 96 -8.46 -0.39 -0.41
CA CYS A 96 -7.32 -1.27 -0.69
C CYS A 96 -7.15 -1.55 -2.19
N VAL A 97 -8.25 -1.72 -2.94
CA VAL A 97 -8.19 -1.90 -4.41
C VAL A 97 -7.64 -0.64 -5.08
N VAL A 98 -8.15 0.54 -4.71
CA VAL A 98 -7.67 1.82 -5.22
C VAL A 98 -6.19 2.03 -4.89
N ALA A 99 -5.78 1.72 -3.66
CA ALA A 99 -4.38 1.76 -3.24
C ALA A 99 -3.51 0.82 -4.08
N GLY A 100 -3.99 -0.38 -4.40
CA GLY A 100 -3.29 -1.33 -5.26
C GLY A 100 -3.03 -0.77 -6.66
N PHE A 101 -4.04 -0.14 -7.27
CA PHE A 101 -3.86 0.55 -8.54
C PHE A 101 -2.86 1.71 -8.45
N ALA A 102 -2.93 2.52 -7.39
CA ALA A 102 -1.98 3.62 -7.18
C ALA A 102 -0.53 3.12 -7.03
N ILE A 103 -0.33 2.03 -6.28
CA ILE A 103 0.97 1.36 -6.10
C ILE A 103 1.53 0.89 -7.44
N LEU A 104 0.73 0.20 -8.26
CA LEU A 104 1.16 -0.30 -9.57
C LEU A 104 1.48 0.85 -10.53
N PHE A 105 0.60 1.85 -10.57
CA PHE A 105 0.79 3.04 -11.41
C PHE A 105 2.06 3.79 -11.04
N GLN A 106 2.37 3.92 -9.74
CA GLN A 106 3.58 4.57 -9.26
C GLN A 106 4.85 3.73 -9.45
N ALA A 107 4.79 2.41 -9.23
CA ALA A 107 5.95 1.54 -9.38
C ALA A 107 6.42 1.47 -10.84
N THR A 108 5.49 1.58 -11.79
CA THR A 108 5.80 1.51 -13.22
C THR A 108 6.88 2.51 -13.67
N PRO A 109 6.73 3.83 -13.51
CA PRO A 109 7.79 4.78 -13.89
C PRO A 109 9.09 4.56 -13.09
N ALA A 110 9.01 4.17 -11.83
CA ALA A 110 10.19 3.87 -10.99
C ALA A 110 11.00 2.65 -11.46
N LEU A 111 10.41 1.78 -12.29
CA LEU A 111 11.08 0.61 -12.87
C LEU A 111 11.56 0.85 -14.31
N VAL A 112 10.97 1.82 -15.02
CA VAL A 112 11.24 2.07 -16.45
C VAL A 112 12.22 3.22 -16.64
N LEU A 113 12.17 4.23 -15.77
CA LEU A 113 13.03 5.41 -15.86
C LEU A 113 14.32 5.23 -15.06
N PRO A 114 15.43 5.87 -15.48
CA PRO A 114 16.63 5.98 -14.66
C PRO A 114 16.31 6.57 -13.28
N ALA A 115 16.95 6.03 -12.24
CA ALA A 115 16.71 6.46 -10.87
C ALA A 115 17.19 7.90 -10.60
N CYS A 116 18.25 8.34 -11.30
CA CYS A 116 18.85 9.65 -11.17
C CYS A 116 19.02 10.27 -12.55
N TYR A 117 18.77 11.58 -12.63
CA TYR A 117 19.01 12.43 -13.79
C TYR A 117 20.01 13.51 -13.43
#